data_AF-A8U1D4-F1
#
_entry.id   AF-A8U1D4-F1
#
_cell.length_a   1.000
_cell.length_b   1.000
_cell.length_c   1.000
_cell.angle_alpha   90.00
_cell.angle_beta   90.00
_cell.angle_gamma   90.00
#
_symmetry.space_group_name_H-M   'P 1'
#
loop_
_entity.id
_entity.type
_entity.pdbx_description
1 polymer ?
#
loop_
_entity_poly.entity_id
_entity_poly.type
_entity_poly.pdbx_seq_one_letter_code
_entity_poly.pdbx_strand_id
1 'polypeptide(L)' 'MAFAKLKAFLKKHAPRTVDDLWNAIARGIDTFTPIECLNYFAAAGYDRE' A
#
# COMPACT_ATOMS: atom_id res chain seq x y z
N MET A 1 -6.18 -7.31 2.95
CA MET A 1 -5.40 -6.85 4.13
C MET A 1 -4.33 -5.81 3.78
N ALA A 2 -3.55 -6.00 2.70
CA ALA A 2 -2.50 -5.06 2.30
C ALA A 2 -3.00 -3.60 2.13
N PHE A 3 -4.12 -3.39 1.41
CA PHE A 3 -4.66 -2.04 1.26
C PHE A 3 -5.07 -1.38 2.58
N ALA A 4 -5.62 -2.14 3.53
CA ALA A 4 -5.96 -1.62 4.85
C ALA A 4 -4.70 -1.21 5.64
N LYS A 5 -3.61 -1.99 5.54
CA LYS A 5 -2.30 -1.69 6.12
C LYS A 5 -1.69 -0.43 5.50
N LEU A 6 -1.75 -0.29 4.17
CA LEU A 6 -1.30 0.92 3.46
C LEU A 6 -2.10 2.14 3.90
N LYS A 7 -3.43 2.03 3.95
CA LYS A 7 -4.31 3.11 4.41
C LYS A 7 -4.01 3.52 5.86
N ALA A 8 -3.78 2.56 6.75
CA ALA A 8 -3.42 2.83 8.14
C ALA A 8 -2.06 3.54 8.24
N PHE A 9 -1.06 3.09 7.47
CA PHE A 9 0.25 3.73 7.39
C PHE A 9 0.15 5.18 6.90
N LEU A 10 -0.59 5.44 5.83
CA LEU A 10 -0.78 6.78 5.28
C LEU A 10 -1.56 7.69 6.25
N LYS A 11 -2.59 7.16 6.92
CA LYS A 11 -3.33 7.90 7.95
C LYS A 11 -2.44 8.31 9.13
N LYS A 12 -1.50 7.45 9.52
CA LYS A 12 -0.51 7.75 10.56
C LYS A 12 0.47 8.85 10.14
N HIS A 13 0.90 8.86 8.88
CA HIS A 13 1.86 9.84 8.36
C HIS A 13 1.24 11.16 7.91
N ALA A 14 -0.08 11.19 7.70
CA ALA A 14 -0.86 12.39 7.38
C ALA A 14 -0.21 13.32 6.31
N PRO A 15 0.19 12.79 5.13
CA PRO A 15 0.77 13.61 4.08
C PRO A 15 -0.22 14.68 3.62
N ARG A 16 0.27 15.90 3.40
CA ARG A 16 -0.56 17.06 2.99
C ARG A 16 -0.31 17.50 1.55
N THR A 17 0.69 16.92 0.90
CA THR A 17 1.02 17.16 -0.51
C THR A 17 1.10 15.83 -1.26
N VAL A 18 1.01 15.90 -2.59
CA VAL A 18 1.18 14.72 -3.46
C VAL A 18 2.60 14.17 -3.33
N ASP A 19 3.61 15.04 -3.23
CA ASP A 19 5.01 14.63 -3.07
C ASP A 19 5.23 13.94 -1.72
N ASP A 20 4.66 14.45 -0.63
CA ASP A 20 4.71 13.81 0.68
C ASP A 20 4.03 12.45 0.67
N LEU A 21 2.92 12.34 -0.07
CA LEU A 21 2.20 11.07 -0.25
C LEU A 21 3.08 10.05 -0.97
N TRP A 22 3.69 10.43 -2.10
CA TRP A 22 4.61 9.55 -2.84
C TRP A 22 5.79 9.10 -1.98
N ASN A 23 6.42 10.05 -1.27
CA ASN A 23 7.52 9.75 -0.37
C ASN A 23 7.10 8.83 0.78
N ALA A 24 5.89 9.00 1.32
CA ALA A 24 5.36 8.12 2.34
C ALA A 24 5.14 6.70 1.78
N ILE A 25 4.53 6.57 0.60
CA ILE A 25 4.34 5.27 -0.06
C ILE A 25 5.68 4.58 -0.30
N ALA A 26 6.67 5.28 -0.84
CA ALA A 26 8.00 4.73 -1.11
C ALA A 26 8.68 4.18 0.16
N ARG A 27 8.54 4.86 1.32
CA ARG A 27 9.07 4.36 2.60
C ARG A 27 8.30 3.17 3.15
N GLY A 28 7.01 3.06 2.84
CA GLY A 28 6.13 2.03 3.39
C GLY A 28 6.05 0.77 2.53
N ILE A 29 6.39 0.86 1.24
CA ILE A 29 6.14 -0.23 0.27
C ILE A 29 6.97 -1.48 0.56
N ASP A 30 8.18 -1.32 1.11
CA ASP A 30 9.07 -2.43 1.48
C ASP A 30 8.52 -3.27 2.65
N THR A 31 7.49 -2.79 3.34
CA THR A 31 6.84 -3.52 4.44
C THR A 31 5.77 -4.51 3.97
N PHE A 32 5.52 -4.58 2.67
CA PHE A 32 4.57 -5.50 2.05
C PHE A 32 5.30 -6.68 1.45
N THR A 33 4.88 -7.88 1.84
CA THR A 33 5.39 -9.12 1.26
C THR A 33 4.78 -9.37 -0.12
N PRO A 34 5.46 -10.11 -1.03
CA PRO A 34 4.88 -10.48 -2.31
C PRO A 34 3.51 -11.18 -2.19
N ILE A 35 3.34 -12.02 -1.16
CA ILE A 35 2.08 -12.72 -0.88
C ILE A 35 0.96 -11.74 -0.50
N GLU A 36 1.25 -10.72 0.35
CA GLU A 36 0.28 -9.68 0.69
C GLU A 36 -0.18 -8.91 -0.55
N CYS A 37 0.74 -8.61 -1.47
CA CYS A 37 0.44 -7.95 -2.74
C CYS A 37 -0.40 -8.82 -3.67
N LEU A 38 -0.01 -10.08 -3.89
CA LEU A 38 -0.78 -11.03 -4.72
C LEU A 38 -2.21 -11.22 -4.19
N ASN A 39 -2.37 -11.33 -2.88
CA ASN A 39 -3.68 -11.43 -2.25
C ASN A 39 -4.51 -10.15 -2.42
N TYR A 40 -3.87 -8.98 -2.47
CA TYR A 40 -4.57 -7.73 -2.75
C TYR A 40 -5.08 -7.67 -4.19
N PHE A 41 -4.24 -8.01 -5.16
CA PHE A 41 -4.64 -8.05 -6.57
C PHE A 41 -5.79 -9.04 -6.80
N ALA A 42 -5.69 -10.26 -6.27
CA ALA A 42 -6.79 -11.24 -6.33
C ALA A 42 -8.09 -10.73 -5.67
N ALA A 43 -8.00 -10.12 -4.47
CA ALA A 43 -9.17 -9.59 -3.79
C ALA A 43 -9.84 -8.41 -4.52
N ALA A 44 -9.08 -7.72 -5.38
CA ALA A 44 -9.58 -6.65 -6.24
C ALA A 44 -10.08 -7.15 -7.61
N GLY A 45 -10.10 -8.47 -7.84
CA GLY A 45 -10.55 -9.08 -9.09
C GLY A 45 -9.55 -8.97 -10.24
N TYR A 46 -8.30 -8.61 -9.95
CA TYR A 46 -7.23 -8.66 -10.94
C TYR A 46 -6.68 -10.06 -11.07
N ASP A 47 -6.34 -10.43 -12.30
CA ASP A 47 -5.61 -11.66 -12.57
C ASP A 47 -4.22 -11.61 -11.93
N ARG A 48 -3.71 -12.78 -11.53
CA ARG A 48 -2.40 -12.94 -10.88
C ARG A 48 -1.33 -13.49 -11.82
N GLU A 49 -1.69 -13.70 -13.08
CA GLU A 49 -0.83 -14.20 -14.16
C GLU A 49 -0.18 -13.07 -14.97
#